data_AF-A0A1X0SG38-F1
#
_entry.id   AF-A0A1X0SG38-F1
#
_cell.length_a   1.000
_cell.length_b   1.000
_cell.length_c   1.000
_cell.angle_alpha   90.00
_cell.angle_beta   90.00
_cell.angle_gamma   90.00
#
_symmetry.space_group_name_H-M   'P 1'
#
loop_
_entity.id
_entity.type
_entity.pdbx_description
1 polymer ?
#
loop_
_entity_poly.entity_id
_entity_poly.type
_entity_poly.pdbx_seq_one_letter_code
_entity_poly.pdbx_strand_id
1 'polypeptide(L)'
;MNMLDKNMIRKEPKGVVLIIGPWNYPVHLPLLPVVGAIAAGNCIVLKPSELSQHTSQFLAEHLPNYLDNRSFRIVMGGIDEAKVVLDQKFDHIFFTGNGVVGKVIMMQACKHLTPVTLELGGKSPAVIAPDANLSIAVNRILFGKFYNGGQTCVAPDYVMIQKQDVDQFVDTCRQVIRERYGNDPQQSDSYGRMIGEKRFHALKEILDSVDPQKVLIGGQTDQKDLYIAPTVVSPVDAHDPMLMEQEIFGPILPVVPVEDMDEAIRIIQTKDSPLVVYLFTEDKSTRNKFMDNTKSGAVLVNDTLMHVLESSLPFGGVGGSGMGSYHGIKSFDTFSYERSLMIKSSGLEMVMKARYPPYNDDKKLMFALLTLGLPDTITEKVKFIFKVCGSTYRVLFSKSTKQ
;
A
#
# COMPACT_ATOMS: atom_id res chain seq x y z
N MET A 1 17.35 -16.28 -30.83
CA MET A 1 18.45 -15.33 -31.15
C MET A 1 19.34 -15.03 -29.96
N ASN A 2 18.80 -14.88 -28.74
CA ASN A 2 19.57 -14.42 -27.59
C ASN A 2 19.93 -15.54 -26.60
N MET A 3 19.76 -16.81 -27.01
CA MET A 3 19.96 -17.99 -26.15
C MET A 3 21.42 -18.16 -25.70
N LEU A 4 22.36 -17.68 -26.51
CA LEU A 4 23.80 -17.70 -26.22
C LEU A 4 24.30 -16.37 -25.64
N ASP A 5 23.42 -15.36 -25.54
CA ASP A 5 23.77 -14.06 -25.00
C ASP A 5 23.60 -14.06 -23.47
N LYS A 6 24.44 -13.29 -22.79
CA LYS A 6 24.30 -13.08 -21.36
C LYS A 6 23.24 -12.01 -21.11
N ASN A 7 22.08 -12.43 -20.63
CA ASN A 7 20.95 -11.57 -20.28
C ASN A 7 20.84 -11.46 -18.77
N MET A 8 20.75 -10.24 -18.24
CA MET A 8 20.69 -9.98 -16.80
C MET A 8 19.80 -8.77 -16.50
N ILE A 9 19.23 -8.74 -15.29
CA ILE A 9 18.62 -7.53 -14.72
C ILE A 9 19.57 -7.03 -13.63
N ARG A 10 19.96 -5.77 -13.69
CA ARG A 10 20.76 -5.10 -12.65
C ARG A 10 19.89 -4.08 -11.94
N LYS A 11 19.85 -4.15 -10.61
CA LYS A 11 19.18 -3.15 -9.76
C LYS A 11 20.19 -2.05 -9.43
N GLU A 12 19.83 -0.81 -9.78
CA GLU A 12 20.66 0.39 -9.59
C GLU A 12 19.85 1.44 -8.79
N PRO A 13 20.48 2.29 -7.96
CA PRO A 13 19.80 3.33 -7.21
C PRO A 13 19.08 4.30 -8.15
N LYS A 14 17.92 4.80 -7.74
CA LYS A 14 17.19 5.83 -8.49
C LYS A 14 17.93 7.17 -8.48
N GLY A 15 18.51 7.57 -7.34
CA GLY A 15 19.23 8.82 -7.18
C GLY A 15 18.91 9.50 -5.84
N VAL A 16 18.18 10.62 -5.88
CA VAL A 16 17.70 11.35 -4.69
C VAL A 16 16.23 11.04 -4.43
N VAL A 17 15.94 10.53 -3.23
CA VAL A 17 14.58 10.17 -2.80
C VAL A 17 14.08 11.20 -1.79
N LEU A 18 12.90 11.75 -2.04
CA LEU A 18 12.15 12.54 -1.06
C LEU A 18 11.22 11.60 -0.27
N ILE A 19 11.31 11.63 1.06
CA ILE A 19 10.42 10.90 1.95
C ILE A 19 9.65 11.91 2.80
N ILE A 20 8.32 11.93 2.68
CA ILE A 20 7.43 12.78 3.47
C ILE A 20 6.69 11.89 4.46
N GLY A 21 7.06 12.02 5.74
CA GLY A 21 6.53 11.21 6.83
C GLY A 21 5.25 11.78 7.45
N PRO A 22 4.33 10.93 7.93
CA PRO A 22 3.13 11.34 8.63
C PRO A 22 3.40 11.51 10.13
N TRP A 23 2.40 12.01 10.85
CA TRP A 23 2.51 12.32 12.28
C TRP A 23 2.13 11.17 13.21
N ASN A 24 1.27 10.24 12.78
CA ASN A 24 0.62 9.28 13.67
C ASN A 24 1.56 8.19 14.20
N TYR A 25 2.59 7.83 13.44
CA TYR A 25 3.72 7.01 13.89
C TYR A 25 5.03 7.67 13.44
N PRO A 26 5.44 8.76 14.11
CA PRO A 26 6.40 9.75 13.57
C PRO A 26 7.86 9.28 13.64
N VAL A 27 8.11 8.08 14.18
CA VAL A 27 9.41 7.40 14.09
C VAL A 27 9.35 6.34 13.01
N HIS A 28 8.40 5.42 13.12
CA HIS A 28 8.33 4.23 12.24
C HIS A 28 8.08 4.59 10.77
N LEU A 29 7.05 5.41 10.49
CA LEU A 29 6.63 5.70 9.12
C LEU A 29 7.61 6.55 8.31
N PRO A 30 8.34 7.53 8.88
CA PRO A 30 9.43 8.18 8.15
C PRO A 30 10.69 7.32 8.01
N LEU A 31 11.07 6.53 9.04
CA LEU A 31 12.37 5.85 9.03
C LEU A 31 12.36 4.50 8.31
N LEU A 32 11.25 3.78 8.29
CA LEU A 32 11.18 2.51 7.56
C LEU A 32 11.45 2.66 6.04
N PRO A 33 10.86 3.64 5.31
CA PRO A 33 11.25 3.89 3.92
C PRO A 33 12.68 4.43 3.78
N VAL A 34 13.21 5.17 4.76
CA VAL A 34 14.63 5.62 4.77
C VAL A 34 15.56 4.41 4.72
N VAL A 35 15.33 3.40 5.57
CA VAL A 35 16.13 2.16 5.58
C VAL A 35 16.15 1.50 4.20
N GLY A 36 14.98 1.40 3.54
CA GLY A 36 14.86 0.88 2.19
C GLY A 36 15.62 1.67 1.14
N ALA A 37 15.52 3.01 1.18
CA ALA A 37 16.17 3.89 0.23
C ALA A 37 17.69 3.87 0.37
N ILE A 38 18.22 3.81 1.62
CA ILE A 38 19.65 3.62 1.90
C ILE A 38 20.12 2.27 1.36
N ALA A 39 19.37 1.19 1.63
CA ALA A 39 19.73 -0.15 1.16
C ALA A 39 19.81 -0.23 -0.38
N ALA A 40 18.97 0.52 -1.08
CA ALA A 40 18.99 0.65 -2.54
C ALA A 40 20.10 1.59 -3.07
N GLY A 41 20.84 2.27 -2.19
CA GLY A 41 21.98 3.12 -2.55
C GLY A 41 21.63 4.57 -2.90
N ASN A 42 20.49 5.08 -2.42
CA ASN A 42 20.01 6.43 -2.74
C ASN A 42 20.51 7.49 -1.74
N CYS A 43 20.55 8.74 -2.21
CA CYS A 43 20.55 9.91 -1.33
C CYS A 43 19.12 10.23 -0.90
N ILE A 44 18.94 10.86 0.25
CA ILE A 44 17.64 11.03 0.89
C ILE A 44 17.43 12.44 1.40
N VAL A 45 16.26 12.99 1.10
CA VAL A 45 15.70 14.15 1.79
C VAL A 45 14.48 13.67 2.57
N LEU A 46 14.55 13.74 3.90
CA LEU A 46 13.45 13.41 4.79
C LEU A 46 12.73 14.69 5.22
N LYS A 47 11.41 14.73 5.03
CA LYS A 47 10.54 15.78 5.56
C LYS A 47 9.57 15.15 6.57
N PRO A 48 9.89 15.20 7.89
CA PRO A 48 8.98 14.69 8.92
C PRO A 48 7.78 15.64 9.10
N SER A 49 6.70 15.16 9.72
CA SER A 49 5.51 15.99 9.93
C SER A 49 5.72 17.03 11.04
N GLU A 50 5.25 18.24 10.77
CA GLU A 50 5.17 19.36 11.71
C GLU A 50 4.22 19.10 12.89
N LEU A 51 3.24 18.20 12.74
CA LEU A 51 2.25 17.91 13.79
C LEU A 51 2.84 17.09 14.95
N SER A 52 3.88 16.29 14.69
CA SER A 52 4.61 15.53 15.72
C SER A 52 5.92 16.22 16.05
N GLN A 53 5.84 17.50 16.42
CA GLN A 53 6.98 18.42 16.53
C GLN A 53 8.13 17.87 17.37
N HIS A 54 7.85 17.30 18.55
CA HIS A 54 8.89 16.78 19.45
C HIS A 54 9.71 15.66 18.80
N THR A 55 9.04 14.71 18.15
CA THR A 55 9.72 13.63 17.44
C THR A 55 10.51 14.17 16.25
N SER A 56 9.90 15.05 15.46
CA SER A 56 10.53 15.64 14.28
C SER A 56 11.80 16.42 14.64
N GLN A 57 11.75 17.20 15.73
CA GLN A 57 12.92 17.90 16.27
C GLN A 57 14.00 16.93 16.74
N PHE A 58 13.62 15.89 17.50
CA PHE A 58 14.55 14.86 17.96
C PHE A 58 15.27 14.19 16.78
N LEU A 59 14.54 13.79 15.73
CA LEU A 59 15.14 13.20 14.53
C LEU A 59 16.09 14.17 13.82
N ALA A 60 15.71 15.44 13.69
CA ALA A 60 16.52 16.48 13.06
C ALA A 60 17.85 16.74 13.80
N GLU A 61 17.82 16.72 15.14
CA GLU A 61 19.00 16.95 15.97
C GLU A 61 19.96 15.75 16.00
N HIS A 62 19.41 14.53 15.97
CA HIS A 62 20.19 13.33 16.30
C HIS A 62 20.65 12.54 15.07
N LEU A 63 19.82 12.37 14.04
CA LEU A 63 20.18 11.57 12.86
C LEU A 63 21.43 12.06 12.11
N PRO A 64 21.70 13.38 11.99
CA PRO A 64 22.93 13.89 11.38
C PRO A 64 24.24 13.44 12.05
N ASN A 65 24.18 12.94 13.30
CA ASN A 65 25.35 12.41 14.01
C ASN A 65 25.67 10.96 13.62
N TYR A 66 24.75 10.26 12.95
CA TYR A 66 24.88 8.84 12.61
C TYR A 66 24.91 8.60 11.09
N LEU A 67 24.32 9.49 10.29
CA LEU A 67 24.19 9.34 8.83
C LEU A 67 25.11 10.32 8.08
N ASP A 68 25.57 9.92 6.89
CA ASP A 68 26.39 10.80 6.04
C ASP A 68 25.57 12.01 5.60
N ASN A 69 25.91 13.15 6.18
CA ASN A 69 25.28 14.44 5.91
C ASN A 69 25.28 14.80 4.42
N ARG A 70 26.24 14.36 3.59
CA ARG A 70 26.21 14.65 2.14
C ARG A 70 25.08 13.91 1.41
N SER A 71 24.66 12.76 1.94
CA SER A 71 23.70 11.85 1.31
C SER A 71 22.37 11.79 2.06
N PHE A 72 22.26 12.38 3.24
CA PHE A 72 21.04 12.43 4.05
C PHE A 72 20.79 13.84 4.59
N ARG A 73 19.61 14.39 4.31
CA ARG A 73 19.17 15.71 4.77
C ARG A 73 17.77 15.64 5.35
N ILE A 74 17.51 16.44 6.38
CA ILE A 74 16.18 16.62 6.96
C ILE A 74 15.72 18.04 6.66
N VAL A 75 14.50 18.18 6.14
CA VAL A 75 13.84 19.47 5.93
C VAL A 75 12.63 19.55 6.85
N MET A 76 12.75 20.38 7.88
CA MET A 76 11.66 20.71 8.80
C MET A 76 10.73 21.75 8.17
N GLY A 77 9.49 21.82 8.66
CA GLY A 77 8.52 22.85 8.28
C GLY A 77 7.17 22.28 7.87
N GLY A 78 6.20 23.17 7.68
CA GLY A 78 4.83 22.83 7.33
C GLY A 78 4.60 22.81 5.82
N ILE A 79 3.43 23.30 5.42
CA ILE A 79 2.95 23.28 4.03
C ILE A 79 3.85 24.11 3.10
N ASP A 80 4.32 25.28 3.53
CA ASP A 80 5.07 26.18 2.64
C ASP A 80 6.47 25.64 2.35
N GLU A 81 7.15 25.08 3.34
CA GLU A 81 8.42 24.37 3.12
C GLU A 81 8.20 23.10 2.29
N ALA A 82 7.07 22.39 2.47
CA ALA A 82 6.75 21.23 1.63
C ALA A 82 6.64 21.61 0.14
N LYS A 83 6.00 22.75 -0.18
CA LYS A 83 5.89 23.25 -1.56
C LYS A 83 7.26 23.56 -2.16
N VAL A 84 8.14 24.23 -1.41
CA VAL A 84 9.50 24.56 -1.87
C VAL A 84 10.31 23.30 -2.16
N VAL A 85 10.22 22.30 -1.26
CA VAL A 85 10.88 21.00 -1.46
C VAL A 85 10.31 20.31 -2.70
N LEU A 86 9.00 20.22 -2.84
CA LEU A 86 8.34 19.51 -3.95
C LEU A 86 8.57 20.13 -5.33
N ASP A 87 9.01 21.39 -5.41
CA ASP A 87 9.38 22.01 -6.69
C ASP A 87 10.76 21.54 -7.19
N GLN A 88 11.59 20.97 -6.30
CA GLN A 88 12.88 20.39 -6.65
C GLN A 88 12.73 19.06 -7.39
N LYS A 89 13.76 18.70 -8.16
CA LYS A 89 13.80 17.41 -8.87
C LYS A 89 14.24 16.29 -7.92
N PHE A 90 13.42 15.24 -7.83
CA PHE A 90 13.74 13.98 -7.18
C PHE A 90 13.63 12.82 -8.16
N ASP A 91 14.34 11.74 -7.86
CA ASP A 91 14.29 10.50 -8.65
C ASP A 91 13.24 9.51 -8.11
N HIS A 92 12.73 9.76 -6.89
CA HIS A 92 11.51 9.14 -6.35
C HIS A 92 10.92 10.00 -5.23
N ILE A 93 9.59 10.05 -5.12
CA ILE A 93 8.90 10.66 -3.97
C ILE A 93 8.08 9.58 -3.25
N PHE A 94 8.36 9.38 -1.97
CA PHE A 94 7.60 8.53 -1.06
C PHE A 94 6.78 9.42 -0.12
N PHE A 95 5.47 9.25 -0.11
CA PHE A 95 4.55 10.03 0.72
C PHE A 95 3.61 9.11 1.47
N THR A 96 3.46 9.35 2.77
CA THR A 96 2.39 8.75 3.57
C THR A 96 1.48 9.84 4.11
N GLY A 97 0.17 9.70 3.90
CA GLY A 97 -0.81 10.70 4.37
C GLY A 97 -2.22 10.46 3.81
N ASN A 98 -2.94 11.54 3.51
CA ASN A 98 -4.31 11.44 2.99
C ASN A 98 -4.36 11.59 1.45
N GLY A 99 -5.45 11.11 0.84
CA GLY A 99 -5.61 11.13 -0.62
C GLY A 99 -5.72 12.51 -1.26
N VAL A 100 -6.18 13.53 -0.52
CA VAL A 100 -6.20 14.92 -1.04
C VAL A 100 -4.77 15.41 -1.26
N VAL A 101 -3.90 15.26 -0.27
CA VAL A 101 -2.49 15.64 -0.38
C VAL A 101 -1.75 14.70 -1.34
N GLY A 102 -2.05 13.40 -1.34
CA GLY A 102 -1.47 12.44 -2.28
C GLY A 102 -1.64 12.85 -3.76
N LYS A 103 -2.83 13.36 -4.13
CA LYS A 103 -3.07 13.94 -5.46
C LYS A 103 -2.19 15.16 -5.73
N VAL A 104 -2.01 16.04 -4.75
CA VAL A 104 -1.12 17.21 -4.86
C VAL A 104 0.34 16.77 -5.09
N ILE A 105 0.82 15.78 -4.32
CA ILE A 105 2.17 15.22 -4.49
C ILE A 105 2.36 14.68 -5.91
N MET A 106 1.41 13.87 -6.39
CA MET A 106 1.49 13.28 -7.73
C MET A 106 1.48 14.36 -8.82
N MET A 107 0.65 15.40 -8.70
CA MET A 107 0.64 16.52 -9.64
C MET A 107 1.97 17.27 -9.68
N GLN A 108 2.64 17.46 -8.54
CA GLN A 108 3.97 18.07 -8.51
C GLN A 108 5.04 17.16 -9.12
N ALA A 109 5.00 15.86 -8.80
CA ALA A 109 5.92 14.86 -9.35
C ALA A 109 5.88 14.81 -10.90
N CYS A 110 4.71 15.03 -11.50
CA CYS A 110 4.52 15.08 -12.95
C CYS A 110 5.40 16.12 -13.66
N LYS A 111 5.75 17.24 -13.00
CA LYS A 111 6.62 18.29 -13.58
C LYS A 111 7.99 17.74 -14.00
N HIS A 112 8.47 16.73 -13.27
CA HIS A 112 9.80 16.12 -13.45
C HIS A 112 9.74 14.66 -13.92
N LEU A 113 8.53 14.14 -14.19
CA LEU A 113 8.27 12.72 -14.44
C LEU A 113 8.81 11.80 -13.33
N THR A 114 8.76 12.29 -12.09
CA THR A 114 9.26 11.57 -10.92
C THR A 114 8.28 10.45 -10.52
N PRO A 115 8.74 9.19 -10.39
CA PRO A 115 7.89 8.12 -9.86
C PRO A 115 7.53 8.38 -8.39
N VAL A 116 6.33 7.94 -7.99
CA VAL A 116 5.82 8.12 -6.63
C VAL A 116 5.44 6.80 -5.98
N THR A 117 5.58 6.75 -4.65
CA THR A 117 4.90 5.77 -3.79
C THR A 117 3.99 6.56 -2.86
N LEU A 118 2.69 6.25 -2.90
CA LEU A 118 1.66 6.94 -2.13
C LEU A 118 1.02 5.93 -1.19
N GLU A 119 1.33 6.03 0.09
CA GLU A 119 0.71 5.26 1.17
C GLU A 119 -0.43 6.10 1.76
N LEU A 120 -1.67 5.84 1.34
CA LEU A 120 -2.82 6.65 1.71
C LEU A 120 -3.76 5.90 2.68
N GLY A 121 -4.71 6.62 3.24
CA GLY A 121 -5.75 6.05 4.12
C GLY A 121 -6.96 5.51 3.35
N GLY A 122 -8.04 5.32 4.09
CA GLY A 122 -9.32 4.86 3.58
C GLY A 122 -10.14 4.23 4.69
N LYS A 123 -11.36 3.80 4.39
CA LYS A 123 -12.23 3.16 5.39
C LYS A 123 -12.04 1.66 5.38
N SER A 124 -11.19 1.15 6.26
CA SER A 124 -10.93 -0.28 6.38
C SER A 124 -12.07 -1.02 7.07
N PRO A 125 -12.88 -1.84 6.36
CA PRO A 125 -13.97 -2.59 6.96
C PRO A 125 -13.45 -3.74 7.82
N ALA A 126 -14.17 -4.05 8.88
CA ALA A 126 -14.10 -5.35 9.55
C ALA A 126 -15.43 -6.09 9.45
N VAL A 127 -15.43 -7.26 8.84
CA VAL A 127 -16.62 -8.09 8.64
C VAL A 127 -16.55 -9.30 9.57
N ILE A 128 -17.61 -9.53 10.35
CA ILE A 128 -17.74 -10.68 11.23
C ILE A 128 -18.77 -11.64 10.62
N ALA A 129 -18.31 -12.81 10.18
CA ALA A 129 -19.16 -13.85 9.64
C ALA A 129 -19.88 -14.63 10.77
N PRO A 130 -21.01 -15.31 10.49
CA PRO A 130 -21.80 -16.00 11.52
C PRO A 130 -21.07 -17.12 12.27
N ASP A 131 -20.07 -17.72 11.62
CA ASP A 131 -19.29 -18.82 12.16
C ASP A 131 -18.06 -18.34 12.96
N ALA A 132 -17.82 -17.02 13.02
CA ALA A 132 -16.69 -16.46 13.72
C ALA A 132 -16.83 -16.59 15.24
N ASN A 133 -15.69 -16.77 15.92
CA ASN A 133 -15.66 -16.59 17.37
C ASN A 133 -15.80 -15.09 17.71
N LEU A 134 -17.01 -14.67 18.07
CA LEU A 134 -17.35 -13.27 18.32
C LEU A 134 -16.45 -12.62 19.41
N SER A 135 -16.15 -13.35 20.49
CA SER A 135 -15.31 -12.82 21.58
C SER A 135 -13.88 -12.53 21.12
N ILE A 136 -13.29 -13.43 20.31
CA ILE A 136 -11.98 -13.22 19.71
C ILE A 136 -12.02 -12.06 18.69
N ALA A 137 -13.06 -12.03 17.85
CA ALA A 137 -13.24 -10.98 16.86
C ALA A 137 -13.33 -9.59 17.51
N VAL A 138 -14.20 -9.42 18.50
CA VAL A 138 -14.33 -8.16 19.26
C VAL A 138 -13.01 -7.76 19.90
N ASN A 139 -12.32 -8.69 20.57
CA ASN A 139 -11.03 -8.40 21.18
C ASN A 139 -10.00 -7.85 20.18
N ARG A 140 -9.87 -8.51 19.02
CA ARG A 140 -8.90 -8.12 17.99
C ARG A 140 -9.30 -6.84 17.26
N ILE A 141 -10.59 -6.64 17.00
CA ILE A 141 -11.12 -5.41 16.40
C ILE A 141 -10.88 -4.21 17.33
N LEU A 142 -11.21 -4.34 18.61
CA LEU A 142 -11.03 -3.23 19.55
C LEU A 142 -9.56 -2.93 19.85
N PHE A 143 -8.67 -3.91 19.70
CA PHE A 143 -7.23 -3.65 19.73
C PHE A 143 -6.86 -2.76 18.55
N GLY A 144 -7.19 -3.18 17.32
CA GLY A 144 -6.91 -2.39 16.12
C GLY A 144 -7.55 -1.00 16.12
N LYS A 145 -8.78 -0.90 16.63
CA LYS A 145 -9.56 0.35 16.59
C LYS A 145 -9.06 1.40 17.57
N PHE A 146 -8.74 1.01 18.79
CA PHE A 146 -8.42 1.97 19.85
C PHE A 146 -6.91 2.14 20.09
N TYR A 147 -6.08 1.32 19.46
CA TYR A 147 -4.65 1.56 19.42
C TYR A 147 -4.34 2.94 18.83
N ASN A 148 -3.46 3.69 19.49
CA ASN A 148 -3.13 5.09 19.16
C ASN A 148 -4.37 6.02 19.10
N GLY A 149 -5.42 5.73 19.87
CA GLY A 149 -6.69 6.47 19.82
C GLY A 149 -7.41 6.33 18.47
N GLY A 150 -7.15 5.27 17.71
CA GLY A 150 -7.71 5.05 16.37
C GLY A 150 -7.08 5.88 15.25
N GLN A 151 -5.98 6.58 15.52
CA GLN A 151 -5.24 7.39 14.54
C GLN A 151 -4.29 6.51 13.71
N THR A 152 -4.85 5.51 13.02
CA THR A 152 -4.10 4.49 12.28
C THR A 152 -4.77 4.22 10.93
N CYS A 153 -4.02 4.29 9.83
CA CYS A 153 -4.55 4.12 8.46
C CYS A 153 -5.09 2.72 8.18
N VAL A 154 -4.63 1.73 8.95
CA VAL A 154 -5.11 0.34 8.91
C VAL A 154 -5.98 0.00 10.13
N ALA A 155 -6.43 0.98 10.94
CA ALA A 155 -7.41 0.67 11.98
C ALA A 155 -8.71 0.14 11.32
N PRO A 156 -9.42 -0.81 11.94
CA PRO A 156 -10.81 -1.08 11.60
C PRO A 156 -11.58 0.23 11.68
N ASP A 157 -12.07 0.74 10.55
CA ASP A 157 -12.74 2.02 10.50
C ASP A 157 -14.21 1.85 10.92
N TYR A 158 -14.85 0.78 10.43
CA TYR A 158 -16.22 0.36 10.77
C TYR A 158 -16.35 -1.17 10.79
N VAL A 159 -17.38 -1.67 11.48
CA VAL A 159 -17.72 -3.11 11.57
C VAL A 159 -19.01 -3.41 10.82
N MET A 160 -19.04 -4.52 10.09
CA MET A 160 -20.25 -5.15 9.56
C MET A 160 -20.48 -6.49 10.23
N ILE A 161 -21.69 -6.70 10.74
CA ILE A 161 -22.09 -7.91 11.46
C ILE A 161 -23.59 -8.16 11.23
N GLN A 162 -24.05 -9.41 11.32
CA GLN A 162 -25.46 -9.71 11.15
C GLN A 162 -26.32 -9.05 12.23
N LYS A 163 -27.52 -8.61 11.84
CA LYS A 163 -28.44 -7.83 12.70
C LYS A 163 -28.69 -8.48 14.05
N GLN A 164 -28.85 -9.80 14.10
CA GLN A 164 -29.14 -10.52 15.34
C GLN A 164 -27.95 -10.59 16.32
N ASP A 165 -26.72 -10.34 15.86
CA ASP A 165 -25.50 -10.46 16.68
C ASP A 165 -25.01 -9.10 17.22
N VAL A 166 -25.66 -8.00 16.84
CA VAL A 166 -25.26 -6.63 17.20
C VAL A 166 -25.26 -6.41 18.71
N ASP A 167 -26.29 -6.85 19.42
CA ASP A 167 -26.41 -6.63 20.86
C ASP A 167 -25.29 -7.36 21.62
N GLN A 168 -25.04 -8.62 21.26
CA GLN A 168 -23.95 -9.41 21.84
C GLN A 168 -22.58 -8.81 21.52
N PHE A 169 -22.38 -8.28 20.30
CA PHE A 169 -21.17 -7.58 19.91
C PHE A 169 -20.93 -6.35 20.80
N VAL A 170 -21.95 -5.52 21.00
CA VAL A 170 -21.86 -4.29 21.81
C VAL A 170 -21.58 -4.61 23.28
N ASP A 171 -22.24 -5.61 23.84
CA ASP A 171 -22.01 -6.02 25.23
C ASP A 171 -20.59 -6.55 25.43
N THR A 172 -20.09 -7.34 24.49
CA THR A 172 -18.70 -7.82 24.49
C THR A 172 -17.72 -6.64 24.37
N CYS A 173 -18.03 -5.65 23.53
CA CYS A 173 -17.21 -4.44 23.41
C CYS A 173 -17.11 -3.70 24.74
N ARG A 174 -18.23 -3.54 25.45
CA ARG A 174 -18.27 -2.85 26.74
C ARG A 174 -17.38 -3.54 27.77
N GLN A 175 -17.42 -4.88 27.82
CA GLN A 175 -16.57 -5.66 28.69
C GLN A 175 -15.08 -5.45 28.36
N VAL A 176 -14.70 -5.62 27.10
CA VAL A 176 -13.30 -5.52 26.64
C VAL A 176 -12.72 -4.12 26.85
N ILE A 177 -13.50 -3.06 26.59
CA ILE A 177 -13.06 -1.67 26.82
C ILE A 177 -12.78 -1.45 28.31
N ARG A 178 -13.70 -1.89 29.19
CA ARG A 178 -13.54 -1.76 30.64
C ARG A 178 -12.34 -2.55 31.16
N GLU A 179 -12.09 -3.74 30.62
CA GLU A 179 -10.93 -4.57 30.99
C GLU A 179 -9.60 -3.90 30.62
N ARG A 180 -9.53 -3.20 29.48
CA ARG A 180 -8.29 -2.60 28.97
C ARG A 180 -7.98 -1.22 29.53
N TYR A 181 -9.02 -0.40 29.68
CA TYR A 181 -8.86 1.02 30.01
C TYR A 181 -9.50 1.41 31.34
N GLY A 182 -10.12 0.45 32.04
CA GLY A 182 -10.81 0.70 33.31
C GLY A 182 -12.19 1.32 33.11
N ASN A 183 -12.79 1.78 34.22
CA ASN A 183 -14.10 2.43 34.20
C ASN A 183 -14.05 3.87 33.68
N ASP A 184 -12.87 4.49 33.70
CA ASP A 184 -12.62 5.83 33.16
C ASP A 184 -11.41 5.77 32.21
N PRO A 185 -11.63 5.53 30.91
CA PRO A 185 -10.55 5.45 29.93
C PRO A 185 -9.72 6.72 29.80
N GLN A 186 -10.23 7.88 30.26
CA GLN A 186 -9.44 9.12 30.25
C GLN A 186 -8.24 9.02 31.20
N GLN A 187 -8.38 8.30 32.32
CA GLN A 187 -7.29 8.11 33.30
C GLN A 187 -6.35 6.95 32.95
N SER A 188 -6.57 6.27 31.83
CA SER A 188 -5.72 5.14 31.44
C SER A 188 -4.41 5.62 30.79
N ASP A 189 -3.28 5.22 31.36
CA ASP A 189 -1.94 5.42 30.78
C ASP A 189 -1.74 4.71 29.44
N SER A 190 -2.65 3.79 29.08
CA SER A 190 -2.62 3.03 27.82
C SER A 190 -3.50 3.64 26.73
N TYR A 191 -4.12 4.81 26.96
CA TYR A 191 -5.04 5.43 26.02
C TYR A 191 -4.52 6.76 25.45
N GLY A 192 -4.40 6.82 24.12
CA GLY A 192 -3.85 7.98 23.42
C GLY A 192 -4.77 9.21 23.39
N ARG A 193 -4.21 10.38 23.07
CA ARG A 193 -4.94 11.63 22.82
C ARG A 193 -4.94 11.99 21.34
N MET A 194 -5.88 12.86 20.96
CA MET A 194 -5.89 13.39 19.59
C MET A 194 -4.66 14.26 19.36
N ILE A 195 -4.08 14.17 18.16
CA ILE A 195 -2.83 14.89 17.82
C ILE A 195 -2.89 16.41 18.00
N GLY A 196 -4.10 17.00 17.95
CA GLY A 196 -4.30 18.42 18.13
C GLY A 196 -5.77 18.82 18.01
N GLU A 197 -6.06 20.08 18.34
CA GLU A 197 -7.42 20.63 18.37
C GLU A 197 -8.18 20.45 17.06
N LYS A 198 -7.53 20.64 15.91
CA LYS A 198 -8.18 20.47 14.59
C LYS A 198 -8.75 19.05 14.42
N ARG A 199 -8.00 18.01 14.84
CA ARG A 199 -8.47 16.62 14.75
C ARG A 199 -9.56 16.35 15.78
N PHE A 200 -9.37 16.84 16.99
CA PHE A 200 -10.37 16.75 18.06
C PHE A 200 -11.72 17.34 17.62
N HIS A 201 -11.73 18.58 17.10
CA HIS A 201 -12.95 19.25 16.66
C HIS A 201 -13.64 18.53 15.50
N ALA A 202 -12.88 18.05 14.51
CA ALA A 202 -13.46 17.28 13.41
C ALA A 202 -14.16 15.99 13.90
N LEU A 203 -13.58 15.29 14.88
CA LEU A 203 -14.20 14.09 15.46
C LEU A 203 -15.37 14.43 16.39
N LYS A 204 -15.27 15.54 17.12
CA LYS A 204 -16.37 16.04 17.94
C LYS A 204 -17.58 16.41 17.06
N GLU A 205 -17.35 17.06 15.91
CA GLU A 205 -18.41 17.38 14.94
C GLU A 205 -19.11 16.12 14.41
N ILE A 206 -18.34 15.06 14.14
CA ILE A 206 -18.92 13.75 13.81
C ILE A 206 -19.81 13.25 14.95
N LEU A 207 -19.32 13.23 16.20
CA LEU A 207 -20.12 12.78 17.35
C LEU A 207 -21.36 13.62 17.60
N ASP A 208 -21.26 14.94 17.51
CA ASP A 208 -22.37 15.86 17.73
C ASP A 208 -23.46 15.70 16.65
N SER A 209 -23.12 15.17 15.48
CA SER A 209 -24.07 14.87 14.39
C SER A 209 -24.82 13.55 14.57
N VAL A 210 -24.34 12.67 15.46
CA VAL A 210 -24.93 11.35 15.71
C VAL A 210 -26.07 11.47 16.71
N ASP A 211 -27.18 10.75 16.46
CA ASP A 211 -28.25 10.60 17.44
C ASP A 211 -27.68 9.99 18.75
N PRO A 212 -27.79 10.69 19.90
CA PRO A 212 -27.26 10.20 21.17
C PRO A 212 -27.77 8.81 21.56
N GLN A 213 -28.97 8.40 21.11
CA GLN A 213 -29.51 7.06 21.37
C GLN A 213 -28.72 5.95 20.65
N LYS A 214 -28.01 6.29 19.58
CA LYS A 214 -27.14 5.35 18.84
C LYS A 214 -25.74 5.26 19.43
N VAL A 215 -25.36 6.13 20.34
CA VAL A 215 -24.05 6.08 21.04
C VAL A 215 -24.16 5.10 22.20
N LEU A 216 -23.87 3.82 21.94
CA LEU A 216 -24.10 2.74 22.89
C LEU A 216 -22.97 2.54 23.92
N ILE A 217 -21.78 3.06 23.59
CA ILE A 217 -20.59 3.09 24.46
C ILE A 217 -19.87 4.40 24.20
N GLY A 218 -19.36 5.06 25.24
CA GLY A 218 -18.51 6.24 25.11
C GLY A 218 -19.28 7.53 24.82
N GLY A 219 -18.75 8.34 23.91
CA GLY A 219 -19.30 9.65 23.52
C GLY A 219 -18.79 10.84 24.36
N GLN A 220 -18.10 10.59 25.48
CA GLN A 220 -17.51 11.66 26.28
C GLN A 220 -16.33 12.30 25.54
N THR A 221 -16.20 13.61 25.67
CA THR A 221 -15.08 14.39 25.12
C THR A 221 -14.58 15.39 26.15
N ASP A 222 -13.28 15.66 26.12
CA ASP A 222 -12.64 16.73 26.88
C ASP A 222 -11.63 17.45 25.98
N GLN A 223 -11.95 18.69 25.63
CA GLN A 223 -11.12 19.50 24.74
C GLN A 223 -9.77 19.86 25.38
N LYS A 224 -9.72 20.07 26.70
CA LYS A 224 -8.48 20.48 27.37
C LYS A 224 -7.42 19.38 27.34
N ASP A 225 -7.88 18.14 27.40
CA ASP A 225 -7.05 16.94 27.34
C ASP A 225 -6.99 16.33 25.93
N LEU A 226 -7.65 16.95 24.94
CA LEU A 226 -7.82 16.40 23.58
C LEU A 226 -8.30 14.94 23.59
N TYR A 227 -9.18 14.62 24.55
CA TYR A 227 -9.68 13.29 24.83
C TYR A 227 -11.03 13.05 24.17
N ILE A 228 -11.17 11.92 23.51
CA ILE A 228 -12.44 11.39 23.02
C ILE A 228 -12.53 9.95 23.49
N ALA A 229 -13.60 9.58 24.18
CA ALA A 229 -13.76 8.24 24.73
C ALA A 229 -13.79 7.15 23.65
N PRO A 230 -13.37 5.90 23.95
CA PRO A 230 -13.66 4.74 23.10
C PRO A 230 -15.17 4.67 22.84
N THR A 231 -15.58 4.96 21.62
CA THR A 231 -16.99 5.16 21.28
C THR A 231 -17.46 4.11 20.29
N VAL A 232 -18.62 3.51 20.55
CA VAL A 232 -19.28 2.57 19.63
C VAL A 232 -20.66 3.13 19.28
N VAL A 233 -20.91 3.27 17.98
CA VAL A 233 -22.16 3.83 17.44
C VAL A 233 -22.90 2.74 16.68
N SER A 234 -24.15 2.45 17.05
CA SER A 234 -24.99 1.43 16.40
C SER A 234 -26.49 1.74 16.60
N PRO A 235 -27.36 1.46 15.61
CA PRO A 235 -27.04 1.03 14.24
C PRO A 235 -26.64 2.21 13.34
N VAL A 236 -25.67 1.99 12.47
CA VAL A 236 -25.22 2.97 11.45
C VAL A 236 -25.64 2.51 10.06
N ASP A 237 -26.17 3.43 9.27
CA ASP A 237 -26.53 3.19 7.86
C ASP A 237 -25.26 3.14 7.00
N ALA A 238 -25.18 2.23 6.03
CA ALA A 238 -23.98 2.07 5.18
C ALA A 238 -23.64 3.31 4.34
N HIS A 239 -24.62 4.20 4.14
CA HIS A 239 -24.54 5.47 3.42
C HIS A 239 -24.55 6.70 4.34
N ASP A 240 -24.34 6.54 5.65
CA ASP A 240 -24.24 7.66 6.57
C ASP A 240 -23.14 8.66 6.12
N PRO A 241 -23.47 9.95 5.87
CA PRO A 241 -22.54 10.89 5.27
C PRO A 241 -21.39 11.28 6.23
N MET A 242 -21.60 11.20 7.54
CA MET A 242 -20.61 11.63 8.54
C MET A 242 -19.73 10.46 8.99
N LEU A 243 -20.33 9.29 9.21
CA LEU A 243 -19.63 8.11 9.71
C LEU A 243 -19.13 7.18 8.60
N MET A 244 -19.72 7.21 7.40
CA MET A 244 -19.48 6.19 6.37
C MET A 244 -18.86 6.68 5.06
N GLU A 245 -18.70 7.98 4.83
CA GLU A 245 -18.02 8.51 3.62
C GLU A 245 -16.52 8.70 3.77
N GLN A 246 -16.08 9.46 4.79
CA GLN A 246 -14.65 9.77 5.00
C GLN A 246 -14.04 8.90 6.11
N GLU A 247 -12.71 8.81 6.12
CA GLU A 247 -11.94 8.09 7.13
C GLU A 247 -12.11 8.70 8.53
N ILE A 248 -12.42 7.87 9.53
CA ILE A 248 -12.73 8.33 10.90
C ILE A 248 -11.46 8.63 11.68
N PHE A 249 -10.32 7.98 11.42
CA PHE A 249 -9.01 8.26 12.02
C PHE A 249 -9.05 8.75 13.48
N GLY A 250 -9.73 7.98 14.33
CA GLY A 250 -10.14 8.36 15.68
C GLY A 250 -10.96 7.26 16.36
N PRO A 251 -11.30 7.44 17.66
CA PRO A 251 -11.80 6.35 18.49
C PRO A 251 -13.33 6.19 18.42
N ILE A 252 -13.91 6.30 17.23
CA ILE A 252 -15.36 6.14 17.00
C ILE A 252 -15.56 4.94 16.08
N LEU A 253 -16.23 3.89 16.56
CA LEU A 253 -16.47 2.65 15.82
C LEU A 253 -17.95 2.54 15.40
N PRO A 254 -18.29 2.83 14.13
CA PRO A 254 -19.58 2.53 13.56
C PRO A 254 -19.80 1.02 13.45
N VAL A 255 -20.99 0.57 13.81
CA VAL A 255 -21.47 -0.79 13.57
C VAL A 255 -22.61 -0.71 12.55
N VAL A 256 -22.40 -1.35 11.40
CA VAL A 256 -23.33 -1.41 10.27
C VAL A 256 -23.96 -2.80 10.25
N PRO A 257 -25.22 -2.94 10.69
CA PRO A 257 -25.90 -4.22 10.64
C PRO A 257 -26.16 -4.64 9.18
N VAL A 258 -25.85 -5.88 8.85
CA VAL A 258 -26.11 -6.48 7.53
C VAL A 258 -27.02 -7.70 7.66
N GLU A 259 -27.71 -8.08 6.59
CA GLU A 259 -28.50 -9.31 6.49
C GLU A 259 -27.58 -10.53 6.34
N ASP A 260 -26.56 -10.42 5.50
CA ASP A 260 -25.67 -11.52 5.16
C ASP A 260 -24.28 -11.06 4.68
N MET A 261 -23.41 -12.04 4.42
CA MET A 261 -22.07 -11.80 3.89
C MET A 261 -22.09 -11.17 2.50
N ASP A 262 -23.12 -11.42 1.69
CA ASP A 262 -23.22 -10.86 0.34
C ASP A 262 -23.54 -9.37 0.38
N GLU A 263 -24.36 -8.91 1.33
CA GLU A 263 -24.58 -7.50 1.57
C GLU A 263 -23.31 -6.80 2.04
N ALA A 264 -22.57 -7.40 2.99
CA ALA A 264 -21.30 -6.85 3.43
C ALA A 264 -20.31 -6.67 2.27
N ILE A 265 -20.20 -7.67 1.38
CA ILE A 265 -19.37 -7.59 0.17
C ILE A 265 -19.85 -6.47 -0.77
N ARG A 266 -21.17 -6.37 -1.02
CA ARG A 266 -21.74 -5.30 -1.86
C ARG A 266 -21.43 -3.92 -1.29
N ILE A 267 -21.56 -3.71 0.01
CA ILE A 267 -21.25 -2.43 0.66
C ILE A 267 -19.78 -2.07 0.42
N ILE A 268 -18.85 -3.01 0.63
CA ILE A 268 -17.41 -2.79 0.37
C ILE A 268 -17.17 -2.40 -1.09
N GLN A 269 -17.82 -3.07 -2.05
CA GLN A 269 -17.67 -2.81 -3.48
C GLN A 269 -18.18 -1.43 -3.92
N THR A 270 -19.08 -0.80 -3.16
CA THR A 270 -19.57 0.56 -3.47
C THR A 270 -18.63 1.68 -3.00
N LYS A 271 -17.60 1.37 -2.22
CA LYS A 271 -16.65 2.33 -1.66
C LYS A 271 -15.30 2.29 -2.38
N ASP A 272 -14.50 3.33 -2.20
CA ASP A 272 -13.11 3.34 -2.66
C ASP A 272 -12.33 2.18 -2.04
N SER A 273 -11.41 1.59 -2.81
CA SER A 273 -10.61 0.45 -2.35
C SER A 273 -9.77 0.82 -1.10
N PRO A 274 -10.03 0.20 0.06
CA PRO A 274 -9.36 0.54 1.31
C PRO A 274 -7.94 -0.03 1.34
N LEU A 275 -7.13 0.48 2.28
CA LEU A 275 -5.78 -0.01 2.48
C LEU A 275 -5.79 -1.47 2.95
N VAL A 276 -6.74 -1.83 3.81
CA VAL A 276 -6.94 -3.19 4.29
C VAL A 276 -8.41 -3.51 4.47
N VAL A 277 -8.79 -4.77 4.27
CA VAL A 277 -10.08 -5.33 4.67
C VAL A 277 -9.84 -6.45 5.70
N TYR A 278 -10.69 -6.50 6.72
CA TYR A 278 -10.65 -7.49 7.78
C TYR A 278 -11.86 -8.43 7.68
N LEU A 279 -11.62 -9.72 7.78
CA LEU A 279 -12.65 -10.75 7.82
C LEU A 279 -12.45 -11.64 9.04
N PHE A 280 -13.49 -11.88 9.82
CA PHE A 280 -13.50 -12.87 10.89
C PHE A 280 -14.41 -14.03 10.47
N THR A 281 -13.86 -15.23 10.32
CA THR A 281 -14.56 -16.47 9.92
C THR A 281 -13.64 -17.67 10.16
N GLU A 282 -14.20 -18.82 10.48
CA GLU A 282 -13.52 -20.12 10.50
C GLU A 282 -13.79 -20.93 9.21
N ASP A 283 -14.76 -20.51 8.40
CA ASP A 283 -15.17 -21.16 7.17
C ASP A 283 -14.30 -20.74 5.97
N LYS A 284 -13.67 -21.75 5.38
CA LYS A 284 -12.81 -21.58 4.21
C LYS A 284 -13.58 -21.07 2.99
N SER A 285 -14.84 -21.46 2.82
CA SER A 285 -15.62 -21.07 1.64
C SER A 285 -15.98 -19.57 1.69
N THR A 286 -16.39 -19.09 2.85
CA THR A 286 -16.66 -17.68 3.17
C THR A 286 -15.41 -16.85 2.98
N ARG A 287 -14.27 -17.31 3.50
CA ARG A 287 -12.98 -16.65 3.31
C ARG A 287 -12.63 -16.48 1.82
N ASN A 288 -12.69 -17.54 1.05
CA ASN A 288 -12.35 -17.50 -0.37
C ASN A 288 -13.31 -16.58 -1.15
N LYS A 289 -14.62 -16.73 -0.93
CA LYS A 289 -15.64 -15.86 -1.53
C LYS A 289 -15.38 -14.39 -1.23
N PHE A 290 -15.06 -14.05 0.01
CA PHE A 290 -14.77 -12.68 0.41
C PHE A 290 -13.51 -12.13 -0.30
N MET A 291 -12.43 -12.91 -0.35
CA MET A 291 -11.20 -12.51 -1.04
C MET A 291 -11.40 -12.34 -2.55
N ASP A 292 -12.17 -13.23 -3.18
CA ASP A 292 -12.43 -13.19 -4.63
C ASP A 292 -13.35 -12.02 -5.04
N ASN A 293 -14.10 -11.44 -4.09
CA ASN A 293 -15.10 -10.42 -4.36
C ASN A 293 -14.81 -9.07 -3.68
N THR A 294 -13.64 -8.89 -3.06
CA THR A 294 -13.22 -7.61 -2.48
C THR A 294 -11.88 -7.16 -3.06
N LYS A 295 -11.62 -5.86 -3.01
CA LYS A 295 -10.37 -5.25 -3.50
C LYS A 295 -9.81 -4.32 -2.45
N SER A 296 -8.53 -4.50 -2.11
CA SER A 296 -7.83 -3.75 -1.08
C SER A 296 -6.31 -3.87 -1.25
N GLY A 297 -5.55 -3.07 -0.50
CA GLY A 297 -4.09 -3.23 -0.41
C GLY A 297 -3.71 -4.55 0.27
N ALA A 298 -4.41 -4.91 1.35
CA ALA A 298 -4.25 -6.16 2.06
C ALA A 298 -5.58 -6.76 2.53
N VAL A 299 -5.57 -8.06 2.83
CA VAL A 299 -6.66 -8.79 3.48
C VAL A 299 -6.10 -9.49 4.71
N LEU A 300 -6.78 -9.37 5.84
CA LEU A 300 -6.45 -10.12 7.05
C LEU A 300 -7.66 -10.91 7.51
N VAL A 301 -7.40 -12.17 7.83
CA VAL A 301 -8.42 -13.10 8.32
C VAL A 301 -8.15 -13.39 9.78
N ASN A 302 -9.18 -13.19 10.62
CA ASN A 302 -9.18 -13.40 12.05
C ASN A 302 -8.23 -12.52 12.86
N ASP A 303 -7.67 -11.44 12.32
CA ASP A 303 -6.87 -10.48 13.09
C ASP A 303 -6.89 -9.06 12.50
N THR A 304 -6.35 -8.09 13.25
CA THR A 304 -6.18 -6.70 12.80
C THR A 304 -4.73 -6.25 12.98
N LEU A 305 -4.32 -5.24 12.20
CA LEU A 305 -2.98 -4.63 12.20
C LEU A 305 -1.81 -5.54 11.83
N MET A 306 -1.72 -6.80 12.30
CA MET A 306 -0.49 -7.60 12.36
C MET A 306 0.29 -7.74 11.04
N HIS A 307 -0.37 -7.72 9.88
CA HIS A 307 0.29 -7.74 8.57
C HIS A 307 1.32 -6.62 8.37
N VAL A 308 1.17 -5.47 9.04
CA VAL A 308 2.11 -4.35 8.91
C VAL A 308 3.48 -4.64 9.53
N LEU A 309 3.60 -5.71 10.33
CA LEU A 309 4.84 -6.15 10.95
C LEU A 309 5.55 -7.24 10.13
N GLU A 310 4.90 -7.77 9.09
CA GLU A 310 5.43 -8.89 8.32
C GLU A 310 6.28 -8.39 7.15
N SER A 311 7.60 -8.39 7.34
CA SER A 311 8.56 -7.90 6.34
C SER A 311 8.57 -8.66 5.00
N SER A 312 8.02 -9.89 4.97
CA SER A 312 7.87 -10.67 3.74
C SER A 312 6.67 -10.26 2.89
N LEU A 313 5.71 -9.51 3.46
CA LEU A 313 4.56 -8.99 2.74
C LEU A 313 4.85 -7.58 2.21
N PRO A 314 4.47 -7.26 0.95
CA PRO A 314 4.47 -5.88 0.50
C PRO A 314 3.36 -5.11 1.21
N PHE A 315 3.69 -4.00 1.85
CA PHE A 315 2.72 -3.06 2.39
C PHE A 315 2.49 -1.94 1.37
N GLY A 316 1.24 -1.73 0.97
CA GLY A 316 0.85 -0.70 0.02
C GLY A 316 -0.64 -0.70 -0.27
N GLY A 317 -1.18 0.44 -0.71
CA GLY A 317 -2.57 0.59 -1.10
C GLY A 317 -2.84 0.30 -2.58
N VAL A 318 -4.12 0.37 -2.95
CA VAL A 318 -4.59 0.29 -4.34
C VAL A 318 -5.72 1.28 -4.58
N GLY A 319 -5.66 2.04 -5.68
CA GLY A 319 -6.71 3.01 -6.00
C GLY A 319 -6.75 4.15 -4.98
N GLY A 320 -7.89 4.36 -4.32
CA GLY A 320 -8.07 5.45 -3.35
C GLY A 320 -7.11 5.38 -2.15
N SER A 321 -6.69 4.17 -1.76
CA SER A 321 -5.74 3.94 -0.67
C SER A 321 -4.27 4.03 -1.06
N GLY A 322 -3.94 4.23 -2.34
CA GLY A 322 -2.56 4.47 -2.74
C GLY A 322 -2.09 3.76 -3.99
N MET A 323 -0.77 3.86 -4.21
CA MET A 323 -0.05 3.19 -5.27
C MET A 323 1.41 2.94 -4.90
N GLY A 324 1.96 1.83 -5.39
CA GLY A 324 3.26 1.33 -4.96
C GLY A 324 3.15 0.50 -3.68
N SER A 325 4.29 -0.03 -3.24
CA SER A 325 4.39 -0.78 -1.98
C SER A 325 5.83 -0.77 -1.49
N TYR A 326 6.02 -1.07 -0.22
CA TYR A 326 7.33 -1.19 0.41
C TYR A 326 7.29 -2.28 1.50
N HIS A 327 8.27 -2.28 2.41
CA HIS A 327 8.65 -3.29 3.40
C HIS A 327 9.64 -4.33 2.88
N GLY A 328 10.56 -4.75 3.75
CA GLY A 328 11.60 -5.75 3.44
C GLY A 328 12.28 -5.54 2.09
N ILE A 329 12.34 -6.62 1.30
CA ILE A 329 12.91 -6.59 -0.05
C ILE A 329 12.13 -5.67 -1.01
N LYS A 330 10.82 -5.48 -0.77
CA LYS A 330 10.00 -4.62 -1.61
C LYS A 330 10.41 -3.15 -1.49
N SER A 331 10.87 -2.71 -0.32
CA SER A 331 11.47 -1.38 -0.20
C SER A 331 12.70 -1.21 -1.09
N PHE A 332 13.61 -2.19 -1.11
CA PHE A 332 14.79 -2.16 -1.97
C PHE A 332 14.40 -2.06 -3.45
N ASP A 333 13.41 -2.84 -3.88
CA ASP A 333 12.89 -2.82 -5.24
C ASP A 333 12.23 -1.47 -5.58
N THR A 334 11.44 -0.93 -4.66
CA THR A 334 10.75 0.35 -4.84
C THR A 334 11.73 1.52 -4.98
N PHE A 335 12.88 1.48 -4.34
CA PHE A 335 13.90 2.53 -4.44
C PHE A 335 15.04 2.22 -5.41
N SER A 336 14.92 1.14 -6.19
CA SER A 336 15.83 0.79 -7.29
C SER A 336 15.12 0.93 -8.64
N TYR A 337 15.88 1.06 -9.73
CA TYR A 337 15.38 0.75 -11.06
C TYR A 337 16.03 -0.52 -11.61
N GLU A 338 15.25 -1.27 -12.39
CA GLU A 338 15.71 -2.49 -13.05
C GLU A 338 16.27 -2.15 -14.43
N ARG A 339 17.59 -2.28 -14.57
CA ARG A 339 18.29 -2.11 -15.84
C ARG A 339 18.41 -3.46 -16.55
N SER A 340 17.80 -3.57 -17.72
CA SER A 340 17.97 -4.72 -18.59
C SER A 340 19.33 -4.69 -19.29
N LEU A 341 20.12 -5.76 -19.14
CA LEU A 341 21.41 -5.95 -19.79
C LEU A 341 21.35 -7.13 -20.74
N MET A 342 21.84 -6.91 -21.96
CA MET A 342 22.11 -7.96 -22.95
C MET A 342 23.54 -7.79 -23.44
N ILE A 343 24.39 -8.75 -23.10
CA ILE A 343 25.78 -8.78 -23.55
C ILE A 343 25.87 -9.84 -24.65
N LYS A 344 26.07 -9.36 -25.87
CA LYS A 344 26.22 -10.23 -27.04
C LYS A 344 27.67 -10.62 -27.25
N SER A 345 27.90 -11.87 -27.64
CA SER A 345 29.18 -12.28 -28.20
C SER A 345 29.34 -11.71 -29.61
N SER A 346 30.57 -11.39 -30.03
CA SER A 346 30.91 -11.08 -31.43
C SER A 346 30.99 -12.34 -32.32
N GLY A 347 30.77 -13.52 -31.76
CA GLY A 347 30.70 -14.79 -32.51
C GLY A 347 29.38 -14.97 -33.28
N LEU A 348 29.37 -15.92 -34.22
CA LEU A 348 28.18 -16.32 -35.00
C LEU A 348 27.54 -15.20 -35.85
N GLU A 349 28.30 -14.17 -36.22
CA GLU A 349 27.83 -13.07 -37.08
C GLU A 349 27.25 -13.55 -38.42
N MET A 350 27.74 -14.68 -38.92
CA MET A 350 27.21 -15.31 -40.13
C MET A 350 25.73 -15.72 -39.98
N VAL A 351 25.32 -16.18 -38.79
CA VAL A 351 23.92 -16.50 -38.47
C VAL A 351 23.08 -15.23 -38.38
N MET A 352 23.67 -14.12 -37.92
CA MET A 352 23.01 -12.81 -37.87
C MET A 352 22.77 -12.20 -39.26
N LYS A 353 23.36 -12.73 -40.34
CA LYS A 353 23.02 -12.31 -41.72
C LYS A 353 21.52 -12.43 -42.04
N ALA A 354 20.81 -13.33 -41.36
CA ALA A 354 19.36 -13.49 -41.52
C ALA A 354 18.56 -12.22 -41.17
N ARG A 355 19.05 -11.37 -40.25
CA ARG A 355 18.39 -10.11 -39.88
C ARG A 355 18.83 -8.90 -40.71
N TYR A 356 19.88 -9.03 -41.53
CA TYR A 356 20.43 -7.88 -42.27
C TYR A 356 19.84 -7.77 -43.68
N PRO A 357 19.61 -6.54 -44.18
CA PRO A 357 19.32 -6.29 -45.59
C PRO A 357 20.42 -6.81 -46.55
N PRO A 358 20.12 -7.01 -47.84
CA PRO A 358 18.78 -7.00 -48.42
C PRO A 358 17.96 -8.20 -47.95
N TYR A 359 16.65 -8.02 -47.75
CA TYR A 359 15.76 -9.07 -47.28
C TYR A 359 15.28 -9.94 -48.44
N ASN A 360 15.30 -11.27 -48.25
CA ASN A 360 14.75 -12.25 -49.16
C ASN A 360 14.06 -13.37 -48.36
N ASP A 361 13.33 -14.24 -49.04
CA ASP A 361 12.54 -15.27 -48.37
C ASP A 361 13.41 -16.28 -47.61
N ASP A 362 14.65 -16.54 -48.07
CA ASP A 362 15.61 -17.38 -47.37
C ASP A 362 16.02 -16.77 -46.01
N LYS A 363 16.35 -15.47 -45.98
CA LYS A 363 16.70 -14.75 -44.76
C LYS A 363 15.50 -14.62 -43.82
N LYS A 364 14.30 -14.33 -44.35
CA LYS A 364 13.06 -14.30 -43.54
C LYS A 364 12.81 -15.63 -42.86
N LEU A 365 12.99 -16.73 -43.60
CA LEU A 365 12.79 -18.08 -43.08
C LEU A 365 13.82 -18.43 -42.00
N MET A 366 15.09 -18.09 -42.22
CA MET A 366 16.13 -18.24 -41.19
C MET A 366 15.86 -17.39 -39.96
N PHE A 367 15.47 -16.12 -40.16
CA PHE A 367 15.16 -15.21 -39.06
C PHE A 367 13.98 -15.72 -38.24
N ALA A 368 12.92 -16.18 -38.91
CA ALA A 368 11.75 -16.79 -38.27
C ALA A 368 12.13 -18.01 -37.42
N LEU A 369 12.99 -18.92 -37.92
CA LEU A 369 13.50 -20.02 -37.10
C LEU A 369 14.25 -19.50 -35.86
N LEU A 370 15.10 -18.48 -36.03
CA LEU A 370 15.91 -17.92 -34.96
C LEU A 370 15.11 -17.14 -33.91
N THR A 371 13.95 -16.58 -34.26
CA THR A 371 13.10 -15.78 -33.35
C THR A 371 11.92 -16.55 -32.77
N LEU A 372 11.23 -17.33 -33.60
CA LEU A 372 9.95 -17.98 -33.27
C LEU A 372 10.11 -19.47 -32.96
N GLY A 373 11.28 -20.06 -33.24
CA GLY A 373 11.51 -21.49 -33.05
C GLY A 373 10.86 -22.35 -34.14
N LEU A 374 10.63 -23.61 -33.82
CA LEU A 374 9.99 -24.57 -34.74
C LEU A 374 8.46 -24.48 -34.61
N PRO A 375 7.69 -24.71 -35.70
CA PRO A 375 6.23 -24.84 -35.66
C PRO A 375 5.78 -25.95 -34.69
N ASP A 376 4.55 -25.93 -34.20
CA ASP A 376 4.11 -26.87 -33.16
C ASP A 376 3.90 -28.31 -33.66
N THR A 377 3.42 -28.50 -34.90
CA THR A 377 3.07 -29.83 -35.42
C THR A 377 4.24 -30.56 -36.07
N ILE A 378 4.31 -31.90 -35.90
CA ILE A 378 5.41 -32.74 -36.39
C ILE A 378 5.59 -32.60 -37.92
N THR A 379 4.48 -32.60 -38.66
CA THR A 379 4.50 -32.50 -40.12
C THR A 379 5.05 -31.15 -40.60
N GLU A 380 4.70 -30.06 -39.90
CA GLU A 380 5.21 -28.72 -40.21
C GLU A 380 6.66 -28.55 -39.77
N LYS A 381 7.07 -29.13 -38.64
CA LYS A 381 8.47 -29.17 -38.19
C LYS A 381 9.38 -29.78 -39.26
N VAL A 382 9.02 -30.95 -39.79
CA VAL A 382 9.82 -31.64 -40.81
C VAL A 382 9.94 -30.77 -42.07
N LYS A 383 8.82 -30.26 -42.60
CA LYS A 383 8.82 -29.38 -43.78
C LYS A 383 9.61 -28.09 -43.55
N PHE A 384 9.49 -27.51 -42.37
CA PHE A 384 10.17 -26.28 -41.99
C PHE A 384 11.69 -26.49 -41.87
N ILE A 385 12.14 -27.57 -41.23
CA ILE A 385 13.56 -27.92 -41.11
C ILE A 385 14.20 -28.09 -42.49
N PHE A 386 13.58 -28.84 -43.41
CA PHE A 386 14.12 -28.99 -44.78
C PHE A 386 14.25 -27.65 -45.51
N LYS A 387 13.23 -26.78 -45.41
CA LYS A 387 13.28 -25.45 -46.03
C LYS A 387 14.33 -24.54 -45.39
N VAL A 388 14.47 -24.56 -44.06
CA VAL A 388 15.46 -23.73 -43.37
C VAL A 388 16.87 -24.21 -43.62
N CYS A 389 17.15 -25.52 -43.69
CA CYS A 389 18.48 -26.05 -44.02
C CYS A 389 18.94 -25.56 -45.41
N GLY A 390 18.07 -25.63 -46.42
CA GLY A 390 18.36 -25.11 -47.76
C GLY A 390 18.57 -23.60 -47.78
N SER A 391 17.74 -22.85 -47.04
CA SER A 391 17.83 -21.39 -46.95
C SER A 391 19.10 -20.94 -46.22
N THR A 392 19.46 -21.65 -45.13
CA THR A 392 20.68 -21.45 -44.36
C THR A 392 21.92 -21.68 -45.20
N TYR A 393 21.94 -22.76 -45.98
CA TYR A 393 23.05 -23.02 -46.91
C TYR A 393 23.22 -21.88 -47.93
N ARG A 394 22.12 -21.41 -48.54
CA ARG A 394 22.16 -20.30 -49.51
C ARG A 394 22.61 -18.97 -48.89
N VAL A 395 22.18 -18.65 -47.67
CA VAL A 395 22.55 -17.39 -47.00
C VAL A 395 23.98 -17.41 -46.45
N LEU A 396 24.45 -18.55 -45.93
CA LEU A 396 25.79 -18.65 -45.35
C LEU A 396 26.88 -18.85 -46.41
N PHE A 397 26.60 -19.57 -47.49
CA PHE A 397 27.61 -20.02 -48.47
C PHE A 397 27.41 -19.51 -49.90
N SER A 398 26.37 -18.72 -50.22
CA SER A 398 26.35 -18.04 -51.53
C SER A 398 27.49 -17.03 -51.59
N LYS A 399 28.34 -17.17 -52.60
CA LYS A 399 29.36 -16.17 -52.92
C LYS A 399 28.63 -14.86 -53.23
N SER A 400 28.98 -13.79 -52.53
CA SER A 400 28.67 -12.44 -52.99
C SER A 400 29.28 -12.31 -54.38
N THR A 401 28.44 -12.35 -55.41
CA THR A 401 28.80 -11.84 -56.72
C THR A 401 29.13 -10.36 -56.50
N LYS A 402 30.41 -10.03 -56.69
CA LYS A 402 30.91 -8.65 -56.69
C LYS A 402 30.00 -7.79 -57.57
N GLN A 403 29.57 -6.65 -57.03
CA GLN A 403 29.39 -5.45 -57.81
C GLN A 403 30.52 -4.51 -57.45
#